data_AF-A0AAV0RQY2-F1
#
_entry.id   AF-A0AAV0RQY2-F1
#
_cell.length_a   1.000
_cell.length_b   1.000
_cell.length_c   1.000
_cell.angle_alpha   90.00
_cell.angle_beta   90.00
_cell.angle_gamma   90.00
#
_symmetry.space_group_name_H-M   'P 1'
#
loop_
_entity.id
_entity.type
_entity.pdbx_description
1 polymer ?
#
loop_
_entity_poly.entity_id
_entity_poly.type
_entity_poly.pdbx_seq_one_letter_code
_entity_poly.pdbx_strand_id
1 'polypeptide(L)'
;MRLKLDLSVMDHYERHCPPPERRFNCLILPPPGYKIPIKWPKSRDEVWKANIPHTHLAHEKSYQNLIVVKGDKIVFPGGGTHFHYGADKYIASIANMLNFSNNVLNDDGNVRTVLDVGCGVASFGGYLLSSNIIAMSLAPNDVHQNQIQFALERGIPSYLGVLGTKRLPYPSRSFEFSHFSRCRIDWLQRDGILLLELDRVLRPGGYFAYSSPEAYAQDEEDLRIWREMSALAERMCWRIVAKRNQTIIWHKPLTNDCYMKREPGTQPPLCRSDDDPDAVWGVQMEACISPYSKYDHRVKGSALAPWPARLTTPLPTLANFGYSNDMFEKDVELWRRRVESYLNILGPNIQSDTIRNVMDMKANLGSFAAALFKNKDVWVMNVVLEDGPNTLKVVYDRGMIGTIHSCAEDLLLEMERVIRPSGFIIIHDKQVVIDYVKKYLVALH
;
A
#
# COMPACT_ATOMS: atom_id res chain seq x y z
N MET A 1 23.62 21.42 5.88
CA MET A 1 22.38 22.20 6.00
C MET A 1 21.46 21.53 7.02
N ARG A 2 20.97 22.24 8.05
CA ARG A 2 19.88 21.71 8.91
C ARG A 2 18.56 22.08 8.24
N LEU A 3 17.74 21.10 7.89
CA LEU A 3 16.39 21.35 7.40
C LEU A 3 15.59 22.05 8.52
N LYS A 4 14.90 23.14 8.19
CA LYS A 4 13.97 23.81 9.11
C LYS A 4 12.61 23.16 8.92
N LEU A 5 12.36 22.10 9.68
CA LEU A 5 11.16 21.28 9.59
C LEU A 5 10.12 21.76 10.59
N ASP A 6 8.86 21.79 10.18
CA ASP A 6 7.75 22.08 11.08
C ASP A 6 7.28 20.80 11.80
N LEU A 7 7.61 20.71 13.09
CA LEU A 7 7.26 19.54 13.91
C LEU A 7 5.75 19.43 14.17
N SER A 8 5.01 20.54 14.10
CA SER A 8 3.56 20.58 14.39
C SER A 8 2.73 19.84 13.35
N VAL A 9 3.24 19.77 12.11
CA VAL A 9 2.59 19.11 10.97
C VAL A 9 3.29 17.82 10.55
N MET A 10 4.14 17.27 11.42
CA MET A 10 4.87 16.02 11.21
C MET A 10 5.83 16.04 10.00
N ASP A 11 6.29 17.21 9.57
CA ASP A 11 7.21 17.36 8.42
C ASP A 11 8.52 16.59 8.64
N HIS A 12 8.94 16.41 9.90
CA HIS A 12 10.11 15.60 10.25
C HIS A 12 10.00 14.09 9.98
N TYR A 13 8.78 13.56 9.80
CA TYR A 13 8.55 12.18 9.39
C TYR A 13 8.37 12.02 7.87
N GLU A 14 8.32 13.13 7.13
CA GLU A 14 8.31 13.10 5.66
C GLU A 14 9.63 12.60 5.09
N ARG A 15 9.61 12.25 3.80
CA ARG A 15 10.81 11.83 3.09
C ARG A 15 11.73 13.02 2.84
N HIS A 16 12.95 12.92 3.36
CA HIS A 16 14.03 13.87 3.16
C HIS A 16 15.23 13.17 2.55
N CYS A 17 15.60 13.53 1.32
CA CYS A 17 16.84 13.04 0.73
C CYS A 17 18.04 13.67 1.45
N PRO A 18 19.06 12.89 1.83
CA PRO A 18 20.28 13.46 2.38
C PRO A 18 20.95 14.36 1.32
N PRO A 19 21.59 15.45 1.75
CA PRO A 19 22.38 16.29 0.84
C PRO A 19 23.52 15.46 0.24
N PRO A 20 24.05 15.82 -0.95
CA PRO A 20 25.03 15.02 -1.67
C PRO A 20 26.22 14.53 -0.82
N GLU A 21 26.69 15.33 0.13
CA GLU A 21 27.84 14.99 1.00
C GLU A 21 27.51 13.94 2.07
N ARG A 22 26.22 13.66 2.30
CA ARG A 22 25.72 12.63 3.25
C ARG A 22 25.08 11.44 2.53
N ARG A 23 25.08 11.41 1.21
CA ARG A 23 24.63 10.24 0.44
C ARG A 23 25.66 9.14 0.63
N PHE A 24 25.19 7.94 0.98
CA PHE A 24 26.06 6.78 1.08
C PHE A 24 26.37 6.28 -0.33
N ASN A 25 27.63 6.35 -0.73
CA ASN A 25 28.12 5.78 -2.00
C ASN A 25 28.84 4.44 -1.75
N CYS A 26 28.38 3.68 -0.74
CA CYS A 26 28.99 2.44 -0.29
C CYS A 26 27.94 1.35 -0.10
N LEU A 27 28.38 0.09 -0.16
CA LEU A 27 27.53 -1.07 0.08
C LEU A 27 27.08 -1.11 1.53
N ILE A 28 25.84 -1.56 1.75
CA ILE A 28 25.25 -1.67 3.08
C ILE A 28 25.15 -3.14 3.44
N LEU A 29 26.15 -3.62 4.17
CA LEU A 29 26.18 -5.00 4.63
C LEU A 29 24.96 -5.33 5.50
N PRO A 30 24.42 -6.56 5.42
CA PRO A 30 23.42 -7.04 6.36
C PRO A 30 23.90 -6.90 7.82
N PRO A 31 22.99 -6.64 8.76
CA PRO A 31 23.35 -6.55 10.18
C PRO A 31 24.08 -7.81 10.66
N PRO A 32 25.05 -7.70 11.60
CA PRO A 32 25.74 -8.86 12.16
C PRO A 32 24.75 -9.90 12.71
N GLY A 33 24.87 -11.15 12.23
CA GLY A 33 24.00 -12.25 12.65
C GLY A 33 22.66 -12.34 11.91
N TYR A 34 22.42 -11.49 10.90
CA TYR A 34 21.25 -11.59 10.03
C TYR A 34 21.19 -12.99 9.37
N LYS A 35 20.01 -13.62 9.43
CA LYS A 35 19.74 -14.95 8.87
C LYS A 35 18.96 -14.83 7.57
N ILE A 36 19.13 -15.81 6.68
CA ILE A 36 18.25 -15.97 5.52
C ILE A 36 16.79 -16.04 6.02
N PRO A 37 15.87 -15.21 5.50
CA PRO A 37 14.48 -15.18 5.96
C PRO A 37 13.83 -16.56 5.92
N ILE A 38 12.93 -16.81 6.87
CA ILE A 38 12.06 -17.99 6.83
C ILE A 38 11.26 -17.91 5.51
N LYS A 39 11.12 -19.04 4.82
CA LYS A 39 10.42 -19.08 3.53
C LYS A 39 8.91 -18.98 3.71
N TRP A 40 8.24 -18.39 2.72
CA TRP A 40 6.78 -18.38 2.63
C TRP A 40 6.23 -19.82 2.45
N PRO A 41 5.07 -20.19 3.03
CA PRO A 41 4.14 -19.37 3.82
C PRO A 41 4.44 -19.29 5.32
N LYS A 42 5.44 -20.04 5.82
CA LYS A 42 5.78 -20.07 7.26
C LYS A 42 6.16 -18.68 7.77
N SER A 43 6.83 -17.90 6.93
CA SER A 43 7.22 -16.51 7.23
C SER A 43 6.05 -15.62 7.66
N ARG A 44 4.82 -15.91 7.22
CA ARG A 44 3.63 -15.16 7.64
C ARG A 44 3.49 -15.14 9.16
N ASP A 45 3.79 -16.26 9.82
CA ASP A 45 3.48 -16.48 11.23
C ASP A 45 4.74 -16.59 12.10
N GLU A 46 5.93 -16.72 11.52
CA GLU A 46 7.20 -16.71 12.25
C GLU A 46 8.35 -16.06 11.48
N VAL A 47 9.22 -15.33 12.18
CA VAL A 47 10.46 -14.76 11.64
C VAL A 47 11.63 -15.00 12.59
N TRP A 48 12.86 -14.85 12.10
CA TRP A 48 14.05 -14.93 12.94
C TRP A 48 14.15 -13.71 13.87
N LYS A 49 14.42 -13.96 15.16
CA LYS A 49 14.70 -12.89 16.12
C LYS A 49 15.92 -12.06 15.71
N ALA A 50 16.93 -12.71 15.12
CA ALA A 50 18.17 -12.07 14.68
C ALA A 50 17.98 -11.08 13.52
N ASN A 51 16.88 -11.18 12.77
CA ASN A 51 16.59 -10.27 11.65
C ASN A 51 15.87 -8.99 12.10
N ILE A 52 15.53 -8.89 13.38
CA ILE A 52 14.79 -7.78 13.95
C ILE A 52 15.71 -6.98 14.86
N PRO A 53 16.06 -5.72 14.53
CA PRO A 53 17.12 -5.00 15.23
C PRO A 53 16.72 -4.55 16.65
N HIS A 54 15.42 -4.41 16.95
CA HIS A 54 14.92 -4.09 18.30
C HIS A 54 13.74 -4.98 18.69
N THR A 55 13.94 -5.86 19.67
CA THR A 55 12.88 -6.76 20.17
C THR A 55 11.98 -6.09 21.20
N HIS A 56 12.16 -4.80 21.50
CA HIS A 56 11.42 -4.08 22.54
C HIS A 56 9.91 -4.16 22.33
N LEU A 57 9.43 -3.98 21.08
CA LEU A 57 8.02 -4.13 20.73
C LEU A 57 7.46 -5.52 21.07
N ALA A 58 8.27 -6.58 20.90
CA ALA A 58 7.87 -7.94 21.24
C ALA A 58 7.68 -8.13 22.76
N HIS A 59 8.45 -7.40 23.57
CA HIS A 59 8.28 -7.40 25.03
C HIS A 59 7.08 -6.55 25.45
N GLU A 60 6.97 -5.32 24.93
CA GLU A 60 5.89 -4.37 25.25
C GLU A 60 4.50 -4.82 24.78
N LYS A 61 4.39 -5.62 23.71
CA LYS A 61 3.09 -6.04 23.15
C LYS A 61 2.77 -7.52 23.38
N SER A 62 3.54 -8.18 24.25
CA SER A 62 3.36 -9.60 24.59
C SER A 62 1.94 -9.93 25.10
N TYR A 63 1.33 -9.03 25.87
CA TYR A 63 -0.03 -9.21 26.41
C TYR A 63 -1.17 -9.06 25.38
N GLN A 64 -0.89 -8.51 24.19
CA GLN A 64 -1.91 -8.32 23.14
C GLN A 64 -2.00 -9.50 22.16
N ASN A 65 -1.27 -10.60 22.42
CA ASN A 65 -1.05 -11.68 21.45
C ASN A 65 -0.62 -11.14 20.07
N LEU A 66 0.13 -10.03 20.04
CA LEU A 66 0.59 -9.42 18.80
C LEU A 66 1.87 -10.14 18.31
N ILE A 67 2.77 -10.38 19.25
CA ILE A 67 4.12 -10.90 19.02
C ILE A 67 4.53 -11.77 20.22
N VAL A 68 5.04 -12.97 19.96
CA VAL A 68 5.54 -13.89 20.99
C VAL A 68 6.97 -14.31 20.65
N VAL A 69 7.92 -14.05 21.55
CA VAL A 69 9.30 -14.51 21.39
C VAL A 69 9.39 -15.99 21.83
N LYS A 70 9.82 -16.87 20.92
CA LYS A 70 10.04 -18.31 21.19
C LYS A 70 11.46 -18.71 20.77
N GLY A 71 12.37 -18.76 21.74
CA GLY A 71 13.77 -19.08 21.47
C GLY A 71 14.42 -18.07 20.52
N ASP A 72 14.89 -18.55 19.36
CA ASP A 72 15.50 -17.74 18.31
C ASP A 72 14.51 -17.23 17.25
N LYS A 73 13.21 -17.47 17.46
CA LYS A 73 12.12 -17.02 16.58
C LYS A 73 11.18 -16.05 17.28
N ILE A 74 10.51 -15.26 16.45
CA ILE A 74 9.40 -14.40 16.82
C ILE A 74 8.16 -14.92 16.09
N VAL A 75 7.08 -15.17 16.83
CA VAL A 75 5.83 -15.75 16.33
C VAL A 75 4.70 -14.72 16.38
N PHE A 76 3.88 -14.69 15.33
CA PHE A 76 2.73 -13.81 15.18
C PHE A 76 1.46 -14.66 15.21
N PRO A 77 0.76 -14.76 16.35
CA PRO A 77 -0.43 -15.60 16.46
C PRO A 77 -1.67 -14.97 15.78
N GLY A 78 -1.49 -13.87 15.04
CA GLY A 78 -2.57 -13.17 14.32
C GLY A 78 -3.42 -12.25 15.19
N GLY A 79 -3.09 -12.09 16.47
CA GLY A 79 -3.79 -11.19 17.39
C GLY A 79 -3.43 -9.72 17.16
N GLY A 80 -4.25 -8.83 17.71
CA GLY A 80 -4.07 -7.39 17.69
C GLY A 80 -4.96 -6.70 18.70
N THR A 81 -4.77 -5.39 18.87
CA THR A 81 -5.51 -4.61 19.87
C THR A 81 -7.03 -4.62 19.65
N HIS A 82 -7.50 -4.68 18.40
CA HIS A 82 -8.94 -4.75 18.07
C HIS A 82 -9.37 -6.11 17.49
N PHE A 83 -8.44 -7.06 17.38
CA PHE A 83 -8.71 -8.42 16.90
C PHE A 83 -8.04 -9.44 17.81
N HIS A 84 -8.42 -9.39 19.09
CA HIS A 84 -7.89 -10.26 20.16
C HIS A 84 -8.00 -11.76 19.85
N TYR A 85 -9.02 -12.16 19.07
CA TYR A 85 -9.31 -13.55 18.73
C TYR A 85 -8.74 -14.01 17.38
N GLY A 86 -7.98 -13.14 16.69
CA GLY A 86 -7.37 -13.41 15.38
C GLY A 86 -7.85 -12.45 14.29
N ALA A 87 -6.92 -12.05 13.41
CA ALA A 87 -7.18 -11.18 12.27
C ALA A 87 -8.16 -11.82 11.25
N ASP A 88 -8.11 -13.15 11.09
CA ASP A 88 -9.05 -13.93 10.27
C ASP A 88 -10.51 -13.71 10.69
N LYS A 89 -10.80 -13.83 11.99
CA LYS A 89 -12.15 -13.64 12.53
C LYS A 89 -12.62 -12.20 12.42
N TYR A 90 -11.70 -11.26 12.59
CA TYR A 90 -12.00 -9.84 12.43
C TYR A 90 -12.32 -9.48 10.97
N ILE A 91 -11.53 -9.97 10.01
CA ILE A 91 -11.79 -9.81 8.58
C ILE A 91 -13.16 -10.42 8.21
N ALA A 92 -13.47 -11.62 8.70
CA ALA A 92 -14.76 -12.26 8.50
C ALA A 92 -15.91 -11.45 9.14
N SER A 93 -15.69 -10.85 10.31
CA SER A 93 -16.67 -9.96 10.95
C SER A 93 -16.93 -8.69 10.12
N ILE A 94 -15.90 -8.08 9.52
CA ILE A 94 -16.07 -6.93 8.62
C ILE A 94 -16.91 -7.34 7.41
N ALA A 95 -16.57 -8.46 6.76
CA ALA A 95 -17.33 -8.95 5.62
C ALA A 95 -18.80 -9.23 5.99
N ASN A 96 -19.04 -9.78 7.18
CA ASN A 96 -20.39 -9.97 7.71
C ASN A 96 -21.13 -8.65 7.94
N MET A 97 -20.46 -7.63 8.48
CA MET A 97 -21.03 -6.30 8.69
C MET A 97 -21.47 -5.64 7.37
N LEU A 98 -20.76 -5.93 6.28
CA LEU A 98 -21.09 -5.47 4.94
C LEU A 98 -22.08 -6.36 4.17
N ASN A 99 -22.54 -7.45 4.80
CA ASN A 99 -23.38 -8.47 4.18
C ASN A 99 -22.75 -9.12 2.93
N PHE A 100 -21.42 -9.23 2.89
CA PHE A 100 -20.73 -9.93 1.82
C PHE A 100 -20.87 -11.44 1.97
N SER A 101 -20.97 -12.12 0.83
CA SER A 101 -21.20 -13.56 0.74
C SER A 101 -20.13 -14.36 1.50
N ASN A 102 -20.56 -15.40 2.22
CA ASN A 102 -19.69 -16.34 2.94
C ASN A 102 -18.71 -15.70 3.95
N ASN A 103 -18.97 -14.46 4.39
CA ASN A 103 -18.05 -13.67 5.22
C ASN A 103 -16.66 -13.51 4.58
N VAL A 104 -16.60 -13.45 3.24
CA VAL A 104 -15.36 -13.25 2.48
C VAL A 104 -15.28 -11.78 2.04
N LEU A 105 -14.24 -11.07 2.48
CA LEU A 105 -14.11 -9.64 2.21
C LEU A 105 -13.88 -9.32 0.72
N ASN A 106 -13.39 -10.28 -0.07
CA ASN A 106 -13.04 -10.08 -1.48
C ASN A 106 -14.24 -9.77 -2.38
N ASP A 107 -15.46 -10.13 -1.95
CA ASP A 107 -16.73 -9.81 -2.61
C ASP A 107 -16.68 -10.11 -4.12
N ASP A 108 -16.53 -11.38 -4.48
CA ASP A 108 -16.46 -11.84 -5.89
C ASP A 108 -15.39 -11.13 -6.75
N GLY A 109 -14.32 -10.64 -6.10
CA GLY A 109 -13.22 -9.93 -6.74
C GLY A 109 -13.38 -8.41 -6.80
N ASN A 110 -14.46 -7.85 -6.24
CA ASN A 110 -14.70 -6.41 -6.19
C ASN A 110 -13.78 -5.69 -5.21
N VAL A 111 -13.43 -6.31 -4.07
CA VAL A 111 -12.44 -5.76 -3.13
C VAL A 111 -11.12 -6.47 -3.32
N ARG A 112 -10.10 -5.76 -3.80
CA ARG A 112 -8.80 -6.37 -4.12
C ARG A 112 -7.61 -5.62 -3.56
N THR A 113 -7.64 -4.29 -3.54
CA THR A 113 -6.58 -3.44 -3.00
C THR A 113 -7.05 -2.73 -1.74
N VAL A 114 -6.26 -2.86 -0.68
CA VAL A 114 -6.53 -2.31 0.64
C VAL A 114 -5.44 -1.33 1.05
N LEU A 115 -5.82 -0.18 1.59
CA LEU A 115 -4.92 0.69 2.32
C LEU A 115 -5.03 0.38 3.82
N ASP A 116 -3.96 -0.13 4.43
CA ASP A 116 -3.93 -0.50 5.86
C ASP A 116 -2.96 0.43 6.58
N VAL A 117 -3.46 1.49 7.22
CA VAL A 117 -2.62 2.50 7.87
C VAL A 117 -2.57 2.24 9.37
N GLY A 118 -1.40 2.45 9.98
CA GLY A 118 -1.16 2.05 11.37
C GLY A 118 -1.14 0.53 11.50
N CYS A 119 -0.65 -0.16 10.47
CA CYS A 119 -0.72 -1.62 10.31
C CYS A 119 0.04 -2.41 11.39
N GLY A 120 0.91 -1.76 12.17
CA GLY A 120 1.76 -2.39 13.17
C GLY A 120 2.66 -3.44 12.51
N VAL A 121 2.44 -4.72 12.82
CA VAL A 121 3.17 -5.84 12.20
C VAL A 121 2.55 -6.34 10.89
N ALA A 122 1.53 -5.64 10.36
CA ALA A 122 0.76 -5.98 9.17
C ALA A 122 -0.01 -7.31 9.23
N SER A 123 -0.51 -7.70 10.41
CA SER A 123 -1.32 -8.92 10.54
C SER A 123 -2.61 -8.86 9.73
N PHE A 124 -3.29 -7.71 9.69
CA PHE A 124 -4.48 -7.53 8.86
C PHE A 124 -4.16 -7.77 7.38
N GLY A 125 -3.18 -7.04 6.83
CA GLY A 125 -2.68 -7.24 5.47
C GLY A 125 -2.21 -8.67 5.16
N GLY A 126 -1.53 -9.32 6.11
CA GLY A 126 -1.04 -10.69 5.94
C GLY A 126 -2.13 -11.75 5.82
N TYR A 127 -3.24 -11.59 6.56
CA TYR A 127 -4.37 -12.52 6.51
C TYR A 127 -5.30 -12.25 5.33
N LEU A 128 -5.31 -11.05 4.76
CA LEU A 128 -6.04 -10.72 3.54
C LEU A 128 -5.51 -11.46 2.29
N LEU A 129 -4.23 -11.86 2.29
CA LEU A 129 -3.60 -12.55 1.18
C LEU A 129 -4.30 -13.87 0.81
N SER A 130 -4.81 -14.62 1.80
CA SER A 130 -5.54 -15.87 1.55
C SER A 130 -6.89 -15.66 0.86
N SER A 131 -7.40 -14.43 0.86
CA SER A 131 -8.64 -14.05 0.17
C SER A 131 -8.35 -13.30 -1.14
N ASN A 132 -7.14 -13.43 -1.70
CA ASN A 132 -6.72 -12.70 -2.90
C ASN A 132 -6.86 -11.18 -2.77
N ILE A 133 -6.72 -10.64 -1.56
CA ILE A 133 -6.68 -9.19 -1.30
C ILE A 133 -5.24 -8.82 -0.98
N ILE A 134 -4.75 -7.74 -1.60
CA ILE A 134 -3.43 -7.19 -1.34
C ILE A 134 -3.57 -5.87 -0.59
N ALA A 135 -2.97 -5.80 0.60
CA ALA A 135 -2.91 -4.58 1.39
C ALA A 135 -1.57 -3.88 1.18
N MET A 136 -1.60 -2.57 1.02
CA MET A 136 -0.45 -1.71 1.23
C MET A 136 -0.44 -1.30 2.70
N SER A 137 0.44 -1.93 3.47
CA SER A 137 0.52 -1.74 4.93
C SER A 137 1.43 -0.56 5.26
N LEU A 138 0.87 0.55 5.73
CA LEU A 138 1.56 1.80 6.00
C LEU A 138 1.75 2.01 7.51
N ALA A 139 2.98 2.28 7.93
CA ALA A 139 3.29 2.70 9.28
C ALA A 139 4.43 3.73 9.31
N PRO A 140 4.41 4.69 10.25
CA PRO A 140 5.49 5.66 10.41
C PRO A 140 6.74 5.00 11.01
N ASN A 141 7.86 5.72 10.93
CA ASN A 141 9.04 5.40 11.74
C ASN A 141 8.82 5.87 13.18
N ASP A 142 8.07 5.11 13.97
CA ASP A 142 7.76 5.48 15.34
C ASP A 142 8.83 5.02 16.35
N VAL A 143 8.58 5.27 17.64
CA VAL A 143 9.46 4.87 18.75
C VAL A 143 9.75 3.37 18.80
N HIS A 144 8.95 2.54 18.12
CA HIS A 144 9.11 1.10 18.09
C HIS A 144 10.03 0.63 16.95
N GLN A 145 10.40 1.51 16.01
CA GLN A 145 11.44 1.41 14.96
C GLN A 145 11.44 0.16 14.05
N ASN A 146 10.49 -0.78 14.19
CA ASN A 146 10.54 -2.09 13.52
C ASN A 146 9.24 -2.60 12.91
N GLN A 147 8.15 -1.83 12.98
CA GLN A 147 6.83 -2.27 12.53
C GLN A 147 6.84 -2.79 11.08
N ILE A 148 7.37 -1.97 10.16
CA ILE A 148 7.54 -2.34 8.76
C ILE A 148 8.55 -3.47 8.57
N GLN A 149 9.64 -3.50 9.36
CA GLN A 149 10.62 -4.58 9.26
C GLN A 149 10.00 -5.95 9.56
N PHE A 150 9.15 -6.05 10.60
CA PHE A 150 8.42 -7.29 10.88
C PHE A 150 7.58 -7.72 9.68
N ALA A 151 6.80 -6.81 9.12
CA ALA A 151 5.92 -7.11 8.00
C ALA A 151 6.70 -7.54 6.74
N LEU A 152 7.83 -6.88 6.45
CA LEU A 152 8.72 -7.25 5.36
C LEU A 152 9.38 -8.61 5.61
N GLU A 153 9.91 -8.91 6.79
CA GLU A 153 10.47 -10.23 7.13
C GLU A 153 9.43 -11.35 6.96
N ARG A 154 8.15 -11.05 7.21
CA ARG A 154 7.03 -11.97 7.01
C ARG A 154 6.65 -12.17 5.53
N GLY A 155 7.15 -11.33 4.63
CA GLY A 155 6.83 -11.36 3.19
C GLY A 155 5.52 -10.64 2.85
N ILE A 156 5.10 -9.67 3.66
CA ILE A 156 3.84 -8.91 3.53
C ILE A 156 4.15 -7.52 2.94
N PRO A 157 3.41 -7.06 1.90
CA PRO A 157 3.64 -5.74 1.32
C PRO A 157 3.42 -4.63 2.32
N SER A 158 4.47 -3.81 2.50
CA SER A 158 4.50 -2.79 3.54
C SER A 158 5.38 -1.63 3.11
N TYR A 159 5.08 -0.45 3.65
CA TYR A 159 5.72 0.79 3.27
C TYR A 159 5.88 1.70 4.49
N LEU A 160 7.04 2.34 4.58
CA LEU A 160 7.29 3.37 5.59
C LEU A 160 6.75 4.70 5.08
N GLY A 161 5.83 5.29 5.83
CA GLY A 161 5.29 6.60 5.54
C GLY A 161 4.36 7.12 6.62
N VAL A 162 4.08 8.41 6.55
CA VAL A 162 3.24 9.15 7.49
C VAL A 162 2.18 9.92 6.71
N LEU A 163 1.05 10.21 7.36
CA LEU A 163 0.11 11.22 6.91
C LEU A 163 0.58 12.59 7.43
N GLY A 164 1.59 13.15 6.76
CA GLY A 164 2.21 14.44 7.11
C GLY A 164 1.56 15.59 6.34
N THR A 165 2.32 16.24 5.46
CA THR A 165 1.86 17.36 4.63
C THR A 165 1.73 17.00 3.15
N LYS A 166 2.43 15.97 2.68
CA LYS A 166 2.43 15.56 1.27
C LYS A 166 1.37 14.48 1.01
N ARG A 167 0.80 14.47 -0.20
CA ARG A 167 -0.09 13.39 -0.64
C ARG A 167 0.58 12.04 -0.44
N LEU A 168 -0.21 11.04 -0.07
CA LEU A 168 0.24 9.65 -0.12
C LEU A 168 0.70 9.33 -1.55
N PRO A 169 1.75 8.50 -1.70
CA PRO A 169 2.38 8.20 -2.99
C PRO A 169 1.55 7.24 -3.85
N TYR A 170 0.22 7.38 -3.79
CA TYR A 170 -0.77 6.58 -4.49
C TYR A 170 -1.68 7.51 -5.31
N PRO A 171 -1.87 7.25 -6.60
CA PRO A 171 -2.80 8.01 -7.43
C PRO A 171 -4.20 8.02 -6.82
N SER A 172 -5.07 8.90 -7.30
CA SER A 172 -6.43 8.92 -6.80
C SER A 172 -7.12 7.58 -7.07
N ARG A 173 -8.11 7.21 -6.25
CA ARG A 173 -8.95 6.03 -6.47
C ARG A 173 -8.10 4.75 -6.64
N SER A 174 -7.06 4.60 -5.83
CA SER A 174 -6.15 3.46 -5.86
C SER A 174 -6.70 2.25 -5.10
N PHE A 175 -7.51 2.46 -4.06
CA PHE A 175 -7.96 1.41 -3.15
C PHE A 175 -9.48 1.25 -3.13
N GLU A 176 -9.97 0.02 -2.99
CA GLU A 176 -11.41 -0.25 -2.78
C GLU A 176 -11.79 -0.20 -1.30
N PHE A 177 -10.83 -0.44 -0.41
CA PHE A 177 -11.08 -0.52 1.01
C PHE A 177 -9.91 0.09 1.79
N SER A 178 -10.22 0.75 2.87
CA SER A 178 -9.24 1.31 3.79
C SER A 178 -9.53 0.86 5.21
N HIS A 179 -8.48 0.45 5.92
CA HIS A 179 -8.56 -0.09 7.27
C HIS A 179 -7.65 0.71 8.19
N PHE A 180 -8.23 1.14 9.31
CA PHE A 180 -7.53 1.90 10.33
C PHE A 180 -7.91 1.34 11.71
N SER A 181 -6.89 0.88 12.43
CA SER A 181 -7.04 0.29 13.76
C SER A 181 -6.12 0.98 14.75
N ARG A 182 -6.68 1.79 15.64
CA ARG A 182 -5.94 2.53 16.69
C ARG A 182 -4.76 3.38 16.20
N CYS A 183 -4.88 4.01 15.04
CA CYS A 183 -3.77 4.68 14.36
C CYS A 183 -3.32 5.99 15.04
N ARG A 184 -4.05 6.48 16.06
CA ARG A 184 -3.81 7.78 16.74
C ARG A 184 -3.64 8.95 15.75
N ILE A 185 -4.36 8.88 14.64
CA ILE A 185 -4.40 9.96 13.65
C ILE A 185 -5.49 10.92 14.09
N ASP A 186 -5.12 12.18 14.29
CA ASP A 186 -6.11 13.25 14.40
C ASP A 186 -6.69 13.53 13.01
N TRP A 187 -7.91 13.06 12.78
CA TRP A 187 -8.62 13.21 11.51
C TRP A 187 -9.23 14.59 11.30
N LEU A 188 -9.31 15.40 12.36
CA LEU A 188 -9.96 16.71 12.35
C LEU A 188 -8.96 17.85 12.18
N GLN A 189 -7.67 17.58 12.40
CA GLN A 189 -6.61 18.54 12.18
C GLN A 189 -6.67 19.15 10.77
N ARG A 190 -6.22 20.40 10.67
CA ARG A 190 -6.01 21.10 9.38
C ARG A 190 -7.23 20.97 8.45
N ASP A 191 -8.42 21.29 8.98
CA ASP A 191 -9.69 21.24 8.25
C ASP A 191 -10.05 19.85 7.69
N GLY A 192 -9.61 18.78 8.36
CA GLY A 192 -9.88 17.42 7.94
C GLY A 192 -9.02 16.92 6.79
N ILE A 193 -7.89 17.58 6.51
CA ILE A 193 -7.03 17.30 5.35
C ILE A 193 -6.60 15.83 5.22
N LEU A 194 -6.40 15.14 6.34
CA LEU A 194 -5.99 13.73 6.32
C LEU A 194 -7.13 12.79 5.89
N LEU A 195 -8.36 13.11 6.30
CA LEU A 195 -9.54 12.37 5.85
C LEU A 195 -9.83 12.65 4.37
N LEU A 196 -9.51 13.85 3.90
CA LEU A 196 -9.62 14.24 2.49
C LEU A 196 -8.56 13.55 1.61
N GLU A 197 -7.35 13.35 2.14
CA GLU A 197 -6.33 12.54 1.46
C GLU A 197 -6.76 11.06 1.39
N LEU A 198 -7.39 10.54 2.45
CA LEU A 198 -8.03 9.22 2.40
C LEU A 198 -9.14 9.16 1.35
N ASP A 199 -9.97 10.21 1.27
CA ASP A 199 -10.98 10.31 0.21
C ASP A 199 -10.34 10.22 -1.16
N ARG A 200 -9.34 11.05 -1.46
CA ARG A 200 -8.68 11.07 -2.77
C ARG A 200 -8.25 9.68 -3.24
N VAL A 201 -7.61 8.88 -2.37
CA VAL A 201 -7.08 7.55 -2.72
C VAL A 201 -8.14 6.44 -2.71
N LEU A 202 -9.31 6.65 -2.12
CA LEU A 202 -10.40 5.68 -2.09
C LEU A 202 -11.28 5.76 -3.35
N ARG A 203 -11.57 4.61 -3.95
CA ARG A 203 -12.42 4.51 -5.15
C ARG A 203 -13.87 4.91 -4.87
N PRO A 204 -14.64 5.36 -5.88
CA PRO A 204 -16.07 5.54 -5.75
C PRO A 204 -16.74 4.26 -5.23
N GLY A 205 -17.55 4.37 -4.16
CA GLY A 205 -18.12 3.21 -3.48
C GLY A 205 -17.17 2.45 -2.55
N GLY A 206 -15.94 2.94 -2.35
CA GLY A 206 -15.00 2.30 -1.45
C GLY A 206 -15.41 2.42 0.01
N TYR A 207 -14.85 1.53 0.83
CA TYR A 207 -15.16 1.42 2.26
C TYR A 207 -14.02 1.93 3.13
N PHE A 208 -14.38 2.49 4.27
CA PHE A 208 -13.45 2.88 5.33
C PHE A 208 -13.87 2.23 6.63
N ALA A 209 -13.13 1.21 7.05
CA ALA A 209 -13.30 0.58 8.35
C ALA A 209 -12.41 1.27 9.38
N TYR A 210 -13.06 1.84 10.38
CA TYR A 210 -12.45 2.55 11.48
C TYR A 210 -12.73 1.81 12.79
N SER A 211 -11.67 1.28 13.40
CA SER A 211 -11.70 0.63 14.72
C SER A 211 -10.82 1.40 15.70
N SER A 212 -11.44 2.26 16.50
CA SER A 212 -10.75 3.12 17.46
C SER A 212 -11.72 3.55 18.58
N PRO A 213 -11.24 3.96 19.77
CA PRO A 213 -12.10 4.35 20.90
C PRO A 213 -13.18 5.36 20.53
N GLU A 214 -12.87 6.34 19.68
CA GLU A 214 -13.82 7.37 19.22
C GLU A 214 -15.07 6.75 18.54
N ALA A 215 -15.00 5.50 18.07
CA ALA A 215 -16.15 4.81 17.48
C ALA A 215 -17.15 4.27 18.51
N TYR A 216 -16.73 3.97 19.75
CA TYR A 216 -17.51 3.17 20.71
C TYR A 216 -17.41 3.59 22.17
N ALA A 217 -16.35 4.31 22.57
CA ALA A 217 -16.17 4.82 23.92
C ALA A 217 -17.22 5.89 24.23
N GLN A 218 -17.44 6.12 25.53
CA GLN A 218 -18.52 6.95 26.05
C GLN A 218 -18.02 8.16 26.85
N ASP A 219 -16.71 8.35 26.94
CA ASP A 219 -16.17 9.58 27.52
C ASP A 219 -16.39 10.77 26.60
N GLU A 220 -16.38 11.95 27.21
CA GLU A 220 -16.80 13.19 26.56
C GLU A 220 -15.91 13.58 25.37
N GLU A 221 -14.60 13.29 25.46
CA GLU A 221 -13.63 13.60 24.42
C GLU A 221 -13.84 12.71 23.19
N ASP A 222 -13.93 11.40 23.38
CA ASP A 222 -14.19 10.44 22.29
C ASP A 222 -15.54 10.73 21.62
N LEU A 223 -16.57 11.08 22.39
CA LEU A 223 -17.88 11.49 21.86
C LEU A 223 -17.85 12.83 21.10
N ARG A 224 -16.97 13.76 21.49
CA ARG A 224 -16.76 15.02 20.75
C ARG A 224 -16.09 14.73 19.41
N ILE A 225 -14.97 14.01 19.43
CA ILE A 225 -14.22 13.65 18.21
C ILE A 225 -15.13 12.89 17.25
N TRP A 226 -15.91 11.91 17.75
CA TRP A 226 -16.89 11.18 16.96
C TRP A 226 -17.89 12.09 16.25
N ARG A 227 -18.49 13.03 16.97
CA ARG A 227 -19.51 13.95 16.42
C ARG A 227 -18.91 14.82 15.32
N GLU A 228 -17.73 15.38 15.54
CA GLU A 228 -17.04 16.23 14.57
C GLU A 228 -16.60 15.44 13.33
N MET A 229 -16.04 14.25 13.53
CA MET A 229 -15.59 13.38 12.45
C MET A 229 -16.78 12.94 11.60
N SER A 230 -17.89 12.52 12.23
CA SER A 230 -19.13 12.14 11.54
C SER A 230 -19.70 13.31 10.75
N ALA A 231 -19.75 14.51 11.34
CA ALA A 231 -20.22 15.71 10.66
C ALA A 231 -19.35 16.07 9.44
N LEU A 232 -18.03 15.91 9.53
CA LEU A 232 -17.12 16.10 8.39
C LEU A 232 -17.39 15.08 7.28
N ALA A 233 -17.54 13.81 7.63
CA ALA A 233 -17.86 12.73 6.70
C ALA A 233 -19.18 12.94 5.95
N GLU A 234 -20.21 13.36 6.68
CA GLU A 234 -21.52 13.68 6.11
C GLU A 234 -21.41 14.85 5.12
N ARG A 235 -20.63 15.88 5.44
CA ARG A 235 -20.33 16.98 4.49
C ARG A 235 -19.49 16.52 3.29
N MET A 236 -18.70 15.47 3.45
CA MET A 236 -18.02 14.75 2.37
C MET A 236 -18.94 13.74 1.66
N CYS A 237 -20.23 13.68 1.99
CA CYS A 237 -21.22 12.76 1.43
C CYS A 237 -20.98 11.27 1.71
N TRP A 238 -20.14 10.95 2.70
CA TRP A 238 -19.95 9.57 3.15
C TRP A 238 -21.11 9.17 4.04
N ARG A 239 -21.45 7.87 4.02
CA ARG A 239 -22.52 7.31 4.85
C ARG A 239 -22.01 6.16 5.69
N ILE A 240 -22.53 6.01 6.90
CA ILE A 240 -22.31 4.82 7.72
C ILE A 240 -23.12 3.67 7.12
N VAL A 241 -22.44 2.59 6.74
CA VAL A 241 -23.10 1.36 6.26
C VAL A 241 -23.17 0.28 7.34
N ALA A 242 -22.26 0.33 8.32
CA ALA A 242 -22.30 -0.54 9.47
C ALA A 242 -21.66 0.12 10.69
N LYS A 243 -22.21 -0.14 11.87
CA LYS A 243 -21.61 0.16 13.17
C LYS A 243 -21.90 -1.02 14.10
N ARG A 244 -20.86 -1.75 14.50
CA ARG A 244 -20.99 -2.93 15.36
C ARG A 244 -19.76 -3.08 16.24
N ASN A 245 -19.98 -3.35 17.52
CA ASN A 245 -18.92 -3.47 18.53
C ASN A 245 -18.00 -2.23 18.50
N GLN A 246 -16.71 -2.45 18.22
CA GLN A 246 -15.68 -1.42 18.20
C GLN A 246 -15.36 -0.91 16.78
N THR A 247 -16.19 -1.23 15.78
CA THR A 247 -15.91 -0.94 14.37
C THR A 247 -17.06 -0.21 13.71
N ILE A 248 -16.71 0.82 12.95
CA ILE A 248 -17.63 1.58 12.09
C ILE A 248 -17.11 1.49 10.67
N ILE A 249 -18.01 1.32 9.72
CA ILE A 249 -17.68 1.26 8.30
C ILE A 249 -18.43 2.37 7.59
N TRP A 250 -17.68 3.28 6.98
CA TRP A 250 -18.19 4.30 6.09
C TRP A 250 -18.07 3.85 4.64
N HIS A 251 -18.94 4.41 3.81
CA HIS A 251 -19.00 4.14 2.38
C HIS A 251 -19.02 5.44 1.60
N LYS A 252 -18.03 5.59 0.72
CA LYS A 252 -17.84 6.75 -0.15
C LYS A 252 -18.95 6.80 -1.22
N PRO A 253 -19.41 7.99 -1.65
CA PRO A 253 -20.44 8.09 -2.69
C PRO A 253 -19.97 7.49 -4.03
N LEU A 254 -20.91 6.94 -4.81
CA LEU A 254 -20.63 6.39 -6.14
C LEU A 254 -20.55 7.47 -7.23
N THR A 255 -21.14 8.64 -6.99
CA THR A 255 -21.27 9.74 -7.97
C THR A 255 -21.03 11.10 -7.32
N ASN A 256 -20.72 12.10 -8.15
CA ASN A 256 -20.71 13.52 -7.75
C ASN A 256 -22.10 14.10 -7.37
N ASP A 257 -23.20 13.34 -7.42
CA ASP A 257 -24.56 13.90 -7.26
C ASP A 257 -24.74 14.61 -5.93
N CYS A 258 -24.18 14.04 -4.86
CA CYS A 258 -24.23 14.68 -3.55
C CYS A 258 -23.36 15.95 -3.51
N TYR A 259 -22.16 15.90 -4.11
CA TYR A 259 -21.26 17.05 -4.18
C TYR A 259 -21.89 18.27 -4.87
N MET A 260 -22.63 18.03 -5.95
CA MET A 260 -23.28 19.09 -6.74
C MET A 260 -24.51 19.70 -6.05
N LYS A 261 -25.05 19.04 -5.02
CA LYS A 261 -26.20 19.51 -4.23
C LYS A 261 -25.81 20.23 -2.94
N ARG A 262 -24.51 20.36 -2.67
CA ARG A 262 -24.02 21.04 -1.47
C ARG A 262 -24.29 22.53 -1.58
N GLU A 263 -24.65 23.15 -0.46
CA GLU A 263 -24.86 24.58 -0.39
C GLU A 263 -23.57 25.34 -0.73
N PRO A 264 -23.64 26.48 -1.43
CA PRO A 264 -22.48 27.32 -1.67
C PRO A 264 -21.76 27.68 -0.37
N GLY A 265 -20.43 27.54 -0.34
CA GLY A 265 -19.61 27.79 0.85
C GLY A 265 -19.48 26.61 1.82
N THR A 266 -20.07 25.44 1.53
CA THR A 266 -19.90 24.24 2.36
C THR A 266 -18.44 23.83 2.45
N GLN A 267 -17.94 23.65 3.67
CA GLN A 267 -16.60 23.13 3.93
C GLN A 267 -16.60 21.59 4.07
N PRO A 268 -15.61 20.87 3.51
CA PRO A 268 -14.50 21.37 2.69
C PRO A 268 -14.92 21.65 1.23
N PRO A 269 -14.31 22.61 0.52
CA PRO A 269 -14.64 22.93 -0.87
C PRO A 269 -14.32 21.77 -1.83
N LEU A 270 -14.79 21.86 -3.07
CA LEU A 270 -14.28 20.99 -4.14
C LEU A 270 -12.90 21.49 -4.59
N CYS A 271 -12.01 20.57 -4.92
CA CYS A 271 -10.70 20.91 -5.48
C CYS A 271 -10.87 21.64 -6.82
N ARG A 272 -9.86 22.45 -7.17
CA ARG A 272 -9.88 23.21 -8.43
C ARG A 272 -9.85 22.26 -9.63
N SER A 273 -10.39 22.71 -10.76
CA SER A 273 -10.45 21.89 -11.97
C SER A 273 -9.10 21.60 -12.62
N ASP A 274 -8.08 22.41 -12.29
CA ASP A 274 -6.70 22.28 -12.75
C ASP A 274 -5.83 21.43 -11.81
N ASP A 275 -6.36 20.99 -10.66
CA ASP A 275 -5.68 20.06 -9.76
C ASP A 275 -5.74 18.64 -10.34
N ASP A 276 -4.57 18.05 -10.61
CA ASP A 276 -4.47 16.65 -11.02
C ASP A 276 -4.53 15.74 -9.78
N PRO A 277 -5.61 14.97 -9.56
CA PRO A 277 -5.74 14.12 -8.39
C PRO A 277 -4.81 12.90 -8.43
N ASP A 278 -4.23 12.57 -9.59
CA ASP A 278 -3.28 11.47 -9.79
C ASP A 278 -1.81 11.90 -9.63
N ALA A 279 -1.53 13.19 -9.47
CA ALA A 279 -0.21 13.70 -9.14
C ALA A 279 0.09 13.51 -7.64
N VAL A 280 1.21 12.84 -7.35
CA VAL A 280 1.54 12.38 -5.96
C VAL A 280 2.96 12.67 -5.51
N TRP A 281 3.92 12.86 -6.42
CA TRP A 281 5.31 13.04 -6.01
C TRP A 281 5.60 14.49 -5.61
N GLY A 282 5.91 14.71 -4.33
CA GLY A 282 6.22 16.05 -3.80
C GLY A 282 5.01 17.00 -3.71
N VAL A 283 3.80 16.53 -4.04
CA VAL A 283 2.57 17.32 -4.03
C VAL A 283 2.07 17.50 -2.60
N GLN A 284 1.76 18.74 -2.20
CA GLN A 284 1.16 19.02 -0.90
C GLN A 284 -0.31 18.58 -0.90
N MET A 285 -0.79 18.11 0.25
CA MET A 285 -2.22 17.88 0.44
C MET A 285 -2.96 19.23 0.43
N GLU A 286 -4.22 19.19 0.01
CA GLU A 286 -5.13 20.34 0.07
C GLU A 286 -6.43 19.92 0.78
N ALA A 287 -7.01 20.81 1.59
CA ALA A 287 -8.26 20.56 2.29
C ALA A 287 -9.47 20.75 1.36
N CYS A 288 -9.55 19.91 0.31
CA CYS A 288 -10.64 19.91 -0.67
C CYS A 288 -11.03 18.49 -1.09
N ILE A 289 -12.24 18.33 -1.63
CA ILE A 289 -12.73 17.06 -2.18
C ILE A 289 -12.46 17.02 -3.68
N SER A 290 -11.70 16.02 -4.15
CA SER A 290 -11.44 15.81 -5.59
C SER A 290 -12.68 15.26 -6.29
N PRO A 291 -13.32 16.01 -7.21
CA PRO A 291 -14.51 15.53 -7.91
C PRO A 291 -14.20 14.31 -8.80
N TYR A 292 -15.20 13.48 -9.06
CA TYR A 292 -15.11 12.40 -10.04
C TYR A 292 -15.07 12.96 -11.47
N SER A 293 -14.28 12.32 -12.33
CA SER A 293 -14.32 12.61 -13.75
C SER A 293 -15.72 12.33 -14.32
N LYS A 294 -16.06 12.90 -15.48
CA LYS A 294 -17.33 12.59 -16.16
C LYS A 294 -17.50 11.09 -16.41
N TYR A 295 -16.39 10.39 -16.66
CA TYR A 295 -16.37 8.95 -16.86
C TYR A 295 -16.70 8.22 -15.55
N ASP A 296 -15.98 8.51 -14.46
CA ASP A 296 -16.17 7.87 -13.15
C ASP A 296 -17.58 8.11 -12.58
N HIS A 297 -18.10 9.33 -12.76
CA HIS A 297 -19.46 9.68 -12.38
C HIS A 297 -20.51 8.82 -13.11
N ARG A 298 -20.30 8.53 -14.39
CA ARG A 298 -21.24 7.73 -15.20
C ARG A 298 -21.21 6.25 -14.85
N VAL A 299 -20.01 5.70 -14.61
CA VAL A 299 -19.80 4.27 -14.35
C VAL A 299 -20.04 3.87 -12.90
N LYS A 300 -20.11 4.81 -11.96
CA LYS A 300 -20.55 4.54 -10.57
C LYS A 300 -19.77 3.40 -9.90
N GLY A 301 -18.45 3.38 -10.07
CA GLY A 301 -17.58 2.33 -9.50
C GLY A 301 -17.52 1.00 -10.28
N SER A 302 -18.32 0.79 -11.33
CA SER A 302 -18.31 -0.45 -12.12
C SER A 302 -17.36 -0.46 -13.33
N ALA A 303 -16.44 0.51 -13.42
CA ALA A 303 -15.54 0.65 -14.56
C ALA A 303 -14.49 -0.46 -14.69
N LEU A 304 -14.13 -1.10 -13.58
CA LEU A 304 -13.08 -2.11 -13.54
C LEU A 304 -13.69 -3.49 -13.48
N ALA A 305 -13.10 -4.42 -14.24
CA ALA A 305 -13.46 -5.83 -14.10
C ALA A 305 -13.12 -6.34 -12.68
N PRO A 306 -13.86 -7.32 -12.14
CA PRO A 306 -13.48 -7.96 -10.89
C PRO A 306 -12.12 -8.65 -10.99
N TRP A 307 -11.47 -8.85 -9.85
CA TRP A 307 -10.29 -9.68 -9.76
C TRP A 307 -10.63 -11.16 -10.04
N PRO A 308 -9.79 -11.93 -10.77
CA PRO A 308 -8.50 -11.56 -11.37
C PRO A 308 -8.59 -11.05 -12.83
N ALA A 309 -9.77 -10.92 -13.41
CA ALA A 309 -9.93 -10.54 -14.82
C ALA A 309 -9.28 -9.18 -15.14
N ARG A 310 -9.35 -8.21 -14.22
CA ARG A 310 -8.69 -6.89 -14.37
C ARG A 310 -7.18 -6.91 -14.57
N LEU A 311 -6.50 -8.04 -14.31
CA LEU A 311 -5.08 -8.16 -14.65
C LEU A 311 -4.83 -8.03 -16.15
N THR A 312 -5.74 -8.53 -17.00
CA THR A 312 -5.52 -8.62 -18.44
C THR A 312 -6.61 -7.97 -19.28
N THR A 313 -7.68 -7.46 -18.66
CA THR A 313 -8.70 -6.67 -19.36
C THR A 313 -8.18 -5.26 -19.64
N PRO A 314 -8.22 -4.77 -20.90
CA PRO A 314 -7.90 -3.39 -21.22
C PRO A 314 -8.74 -2.40 -20.39
N LEU A 315 -8.08 -1.40 -19.79
CA LEU A 315 -8.78 -0.43 -18.96
C LEU A 315 -9.46 0.63 -19.84
N PRO A 316 -10.68 1.08 -19.47
CA PRO A 316 -11.38 2.13 -20.21
C PRO A 316 -10.63 3.47 -20.27
N THR A 317 -9.74 3.73 -19.32
CA THR A 317 -8.97 4.98 -19.17
C THR A 317 -7.58 4.93 -19.80
N LEU A 318 -7.19 3.85 -20.48
CA LEU A 318 -5.84 3.70 -21.10
C LEU A 318 -5.48 4.86 -22.04
N ALA A 319 -6.47 5.35 -22.80
CA ALA A 319 -6.28 6.44 -23.74
C ALA A 319 -5.80 7.74 -23.07
N ASN A 320 -6.17 7.98 -21.81
CA ASN A 320 -5.72 9.15 -21.04
C ASN A 320 -4.21 9.12 -20.79
N PHE A 321 -3.60 7.94 -20.84
CA PHE A 321 -2.17 7.71 -20.68
C PHE A 321 -1.44 7.52 -22.02
N GLY A 322 -2.14 7.71 -23.15
CA GLY A 322 -1.56 7.56 -24.49
C GLY A 322 -1.47 6.11 -24.98
N TYR A 323 -2.19 5.16 -24.37
CA TYR A 323 -2.19 3.75 -24.77
C TYR A 323 -3.51 3.34 -25.41
N SER A 324 -3.45 2.56 -26.50
CA SER A 324 -4.62 1.88 -27.08
C SER A 324 -4.81 0.49 -26.47
N ASN A 325 -5.99 -0.09 -26.64
CA ASN A 325 -6.26 -1.47 -26.20
C ASN A 325 -5.30 -2.47 -26.88
N ASP A 326 -5.03 -2.30 -28.18
CA ASP A 326 -4.08 -3.15 -28.92
C ASP A 326 -2.65 -3.04 -28.37
N MET A 327 -2.20 -1.83 -28.00
CA MET A 327 -0.90 -1.64 -27.36
C MET A 327 -0.82 -2.37 -26.01
N PHE A 328 -1.89 -2.27 -25.21
CA PHE A 328 -1.97 -2.95 -23.92
C PHE A 328 -1.95 -4.48 -24.07
N GLU A 329 -2.75 -5.03 -24.97
CA GLU A 329 -2.82 -6.47 -25.23
C GLU A 329 -1.47 -7.02 -25.72
N LYS A 330 -0.79 -6.29 -26.63
CA LYS A 330 0.56 -6.63 -27.09
C LYS A 330 1.58 -6.61 -25.96
N ASP A 331 1.52 -5.61 -25.07
CA ASP A 331 2.41 -5.50 -23.91
C ASP A 331 2.19 -6.67 -22.93
N VAL A 332 0.93 -7.01 -22.63
CA VAL A 332 0.57 -8.16 -21.79
C VAL A 332 1.11 -9.48 -22.36
N GLU A 333 0.91 -9.72 -23.66
CA GLU A 333 1.36 -10.94 -24.32
C GLU A 333 2.90 -11.02 -24.42
N LEU A 334 3.56 -9.88 -24.68
CA LEU A 334 5.02 -9.79 -24.68
C LEU A 334 5.60 -10.16 -23.30
N TRP A 335 5.05 -9.59 -22.22
CA TRP A 335 5.51 -9.87 -20.87
C TRP A 335 5.21 -11.31 -20.43
N ARG A 336 4.10 -11.89 -20.87
CA ARG A 336 3.81 -13.31 -20.65
C ARG A 336 4.94 -14.20 -21.18
N ARG A 337 5.36 -14.01 -22.43
CA ARG A 337 6.46 -14.77 -23.05
C ARG A 337 7.80 -14.54 -22.36
N ARG A 338 8.09 -13.29 -21.96
CA ARG A 338 9.33 -12.94 -21.24
C ARG A 338 9.40 -13.62 -19.88
N VAL A 339 8.32 -13.57 -19.10
CA VAL A 339 8.26 -14.22 -17.79
C VAL A 339 8.40 -15.73 -17.92
N GLU A 340 7.77 -16.36 -18.91
CA GLU A 340 7.96 -17.78 -19.22
C GLU A 340 9.44 -18.10 -19.50
N SER A 341 10.12 -17.28 -20.31
CA SER A 341 11.55 -17.43 -20.56
C SER A 341 12.40 -17.28 -19.29
N TYR A 342 12.11 -16.28 -18.44
CA TYR A 342 12.83 -16.09 -17.18
C TYR A 342 12.64 -17.27 -16.23
N LEU A 343 11.41 -17.76 -16.10
CA LEU A 343 11.11 -18.92 -15.25
C LEU A 343 11.79 -20.20 -15.76
N ASN A 344 11.95 -20.36 -17.08
CA ASN A 344 12.69 -21.48 -17.64
C ASN A 344 14.19 -21.40 -17.35
N ILE A 345 14.78 -20.21 -17.45
CA ILE A 345 16.21 -19.98 -17.17
C ILE A 345 16.51 -20.14 -15.68
N LEU A 346 15.66 -19.59 -14.82
CA LEU A 346 15.83 -19.62 -13.37
C LEU A 346 15.37 -20.94 -12.76
N GLY A 347 14.49 -21.67 -13.43
CA GLY A 347 13.83 -22.89 -12.95
C GLY A 347 14.75 -23.90 -12.24
N PRO A 348 15.96 -24.21 -12.77
CA PRO A 348 16.91 -25.09 -12.09
C PRO A 348 17.36 -24.60 -10.71
N ASN A 349 17.32 -23.29 -10.46
CA ASN A 349 17.84 -22.62 -9.27
C ASN A 349 16.73 -22.09 -8.34
N ILE A 350 15.45 -22.14 -8.75
CA ILE A 350 14.33 -21.61 -7.96
C ILE A 350 13.27 -22.68 -7.67
N GLN A 351 12.92 -22.84 -6.41
CA GLN A 351 11.77 -23.62 -5.96
C GLN A 351 10.52 -22.73 -5.89
N SER A 352 9.34 -23.32 -5.68
CA SER A 352 8.06 -22.60 -5.59
C SER A 352 8.02 -21.55 -4.48
N ASP A 353 8.76 -21.76 -3.39
CA ASP A 353 8.83 -20.89 -2.21
C ASP A 353 10.08 -20.00 -2.17
N THR A 354 10.89 -20.02 -3.24
CA THR A 354 12.18 -19.30 -3.28
C THR A 354 12.00 -17.79 -3.43
N ILE A 355 10.96 -17.37 -4.15
CA ILE A 355 10.67 -15.97 -4.42
C ILE A 355 9.31 -15.66 -3.79
N ARG A 356 9.24 -14.60 -2.98
CA ARG A 356 7.99 -14.13 -2.37
C ARG A 356 7.65 -12.70 -2.78
N ASN A 357 8.62 -11.80 -2.70
CA ASN A 357 8.51 -10.40 -3.08
C ASN A 357 9.39 -10.13 -4.30
N VAL A 358 8.85 -9.40 -5.26
CA VAL A 358 9.56 -8.93 -6.44
C VAL A 358 9.45 -7.41 -6.51
N MET A 359 10.51 -6.74 -6.93
CA MET A 359 10.47 -5.30 -7.21
C MET A 359 10.70 -5.11 -8.70
N ASP A 360 9.68 -4.59 -9.40
CA ASP A 360 9.79 -4.21 -10.80
C ASP A 360 10.14 -2.73 -10.86
N MET A 361 11.42 -2.44 -11.11
CA MET A 361 11.96 -1.08 -11.06
C MET A 361 11.49 -0.19 -12.22
N LYS A 362 10.81 -0.75 -13.23
CA LYS A 362 10.27 -0.02 -14.39
C LYS A 362 8.99 -0.67 -14.89
N ALA A 363 7.98 -0.66 -14.04
CA ALA A 363 6.76 -1.42 -14.27
C ALA A 363 5.94 -0.95 -15.48
N ASN A 364 6.03 0.34 -15.85
CA ASN A 364 5.20 0.93 -16.89
C ASN A 364 3.71 0.60 -16.67
N LEU A 365 3.10 -0.29 -17.46
CA LEU A 365 1.71 -0.72 -17.31
C LEU A 365 1.49 -1.80 -16.23
N GLY A 366 2.56 -2.38 -15.67
CA GLY A 366 2.52 -3.47 -14.67
C GLY A 366 2.36 -4.87 -15.27
N SER A 367 2.63 -5.05 -16.55
CA SER A 367 2.38 -6.32 -17.25
C SER A 367 3.33 -7.45 -16.85
N PHE A 368 4.54 -7.13 -16.38
CA PHE A 368 5.43 -8.10 -15.77
C PHE A 368 4.81 -8.73 -14.52
N ALA A 369 4.27 -7.90 -13.61
CA ALA A 369 3.58 -8.37 -12.42
C ALA A 369 2.34 -9.20 -12.74
N ALA A 370 1.56 -8.77 -13.74
CA ALA A 370 0.40 -9.53 -14.21
C ALA A 370 0.78 -10.91 -14.77
N ALA A 371 1.89 -11.01 -15.49
CA ALA A 371 2.40 -12.27 -16.03
C ALA A 371 2.95 -13.20 -14.93
N LEU A 372 3.59 -12.66 -13.88
CA LEU A 372 4.08 -13.43 -12.74
C LEU A 372 2.95 -14.01 -11.90
N PHE A 373 1.87 -13.24 -11.67
CA PHE A 373 0.77 -13.64 -10.79
C PHE A 373 0.13 -14.97 -11.20
N LYS A 374 0.02 -15.26 -12.51
CA LYS A 374 -0.58 -16.52 -13.00
C LYS A 374 0.16 -17.78 -12.55
N ASN A 375 1.44 -17.67 -12.20
CA ASN A 375 2.32 -18.82 -12.06
C ASN A 375 2.89 -19.02 -10.64
N LYS A 376 2.75 -18.04 -9.73
CA LYS A 376 3.43 -18.04 -8.42
C LYS A 376 2.64 -17.25 -7.36
N ASP A 377 2.76 -17.67 -6.10
CA ASP A 377 2.29 -16.90 -4.93
C ASP A 377 3.30 -15.80 -4.57
N VAL A 378 3.41 -14.81 -5.46
CA VAL A 378 4.29 -13.65 -5.33
C VAL A 378 3.51 -12.35 -5.38
N TRP A 379 4.04 -11.32 -4.74
CA TRP A 379 3.60 -9.96 -4.96
C TRP A 379 4.74 -9.12 -5.55
N VAL A 380 4.35 -8.13 -6.36
CA VAL A 380 5.29 -7.24 -7.04
C VAL A 380 5.07 -5.82 -6.56
N MET A 381 6.13 -5.17 -6.06
CA MET A 381 6.17 -3.72 -5.94
C MET A 381 6.46 -3.15 -7.33
N ASN A 382 5.44 -2.56 -7.96
CA ASN A 382 5.57 -1.94 -9.27
C ASN A 382 6.08 -0.51 -9.12
N VAL A 383 7.31 -0.24 -9.56
CA VAL A 383 7.90 1.10 -9.50
C VAL A 383 7.68 1.81 -10.83
N VAL A 384 7.11 3.00 -10.78
CA VAL A 384 6.98 3.93 -11.91
C VAL A 384 7.89 5.12 -11.65
N LEU A 385 8.66 5.52 -12.67
CA LEU A 385 9.58 6.64 -12.52
C LEU A 385 8.83 7.97 -12.56
N GLU A 386 9.22 8.92 -11.72
CA GLU A 386 8.63 10.27 -11.65
C GLU A 386 8.74 11.01 -13.00
N ASP A 387 9.89 10.89 -13.67
CA ASP A 387 10.19 11.52 -14.95
C ASP A 387 9.61 10.77 -16.16
N GLY A 388 8.92 9.65 -15.90
CA GLY A 388 8.28 8.80 -16.90
C GLY A 388 6.79 9.09 -17.11
N PRO A 389 6.12 8.31 -17.98
CA PRO A 389 4.66 8.32 -18.08
C PRO A 389 4.02 8.02 -16.72
N ASN A 390 2.98 8.78 -16.34
CA ASN A 390 2.25 8.58 -15.08
C ASN A 390 1.34 7.33 -15.13
N THR A 391 1.92 6.15 -15.29
CA THR A 391 1.21 4.88 -15.44
C THR A 391 0.93 4.19 -14.10
N LEU A 392 1.29 4.79 -12.96
CA LEU A 392 1.01 4.20 -11.66
C LEU A 392 -0.49 4.00 -11.45
N LYS A 393 -1.34 4.88 -11.97
CA LYS A 393 -2.79 4.73 -11.94
C LYS A 393 -3.26 3.47 -12.66
N VAL A 394 -2.64 3.13 -13.80
CA VAL A 394 -2.92 1.90 -14.56
C VAL A 394 -2.59 0.65 -13.73
N VAL A 395 -1.48 0.67 -12.99
CA VAL A 395 -1.09 -0.43 -12.08
C VAL A 395 -2.17 -0.68 -11.03
N TYR A 396 -2.65 0.38 -10.37
CA TYR A 396 -3.70 0.28 -9.35
C TYR A 396 -5.07 -0.09 -9.92
N ASP A 397 -5.44 0.39 -11.11
CA ASP A 397 -6.68 0.01 -11.81
C ASP A 397 -6.71 -1.46 -12.25
N ARG A 398 -5.53 -2.06 -12.47
CA ARG A 398 -5.38 -3.52 -12.64
C ARG A 398 -5.36 -4.30 -11.32
N GLY A 399 -5.40 -3.62 -10.18
CA GLY A 399 -5.42 -4.22 -8.86
C GLY A 399 -4.10 -4.74 -8.33
N MET A 400 -3.02 -4.11 -8.76
CA MET A 400 -1.69 -4.32 -8.25
C MET A 400 -1.30 -3.13 -7.37
N ILE A 401 -0.21 -3.28 -6.63
CA ILE A 401 0.35 -2.21 -5.81
C ILE A 401 1.62 -1.66 -6.44
N GLY A 402 1.93 -0.40 -6.16
CA GLY A 402 3.13 0.23 -6.69
C GLY A 402 3.54 1.49 -5.94
N THR A 403 4.60 2.12 -6.41
CA THR A 403 5.15 3.37 -5.89
C THR A 403 5.77 4.19 -7.02
N ILE A 404 5.85 5.50 -6.83
CA ILE A 404 6.70 6.36 -7.65
C ILE A 404 8.09 6.47 -7.03
N HIS A 405 9.10 6.62 -7.88
CA HIS A 405 10.49 6.90 -7.49
C HIS A 405 11.15 7.90 -8.45
N SER A 406 11.94 8.83 -7.92
CA SER A 406 12.58 9.89 -8.70
C SER A 406 14.05 9.64 -9.04
N CYS A 407 14.68 8.63 -8.45
CA CYS A 407 16.13 8.43 -8.58
C CYS A 407 16.42 7.26 -9.51
N ALA A 408 16.97 7.55 -10.69
CA ALA A 408 17.63 6.57 -11.56
C ALA A 408 19.12 6.42 -11.21
N GLU A 409 19.74 7.45 -10.62
CA GLU A 409 21.12 7.41 -10.14
C GLU A 409 21.20 6.54 -8.89
N ASP A 410 22.11 5.56 -8.96
CA ASP A 410 22.40 4.50 -7.99
C ASP A 410 21.43 3.31 -7.91
N LEU A 411 20.73 2.98 -9.01
CA LEU A 411 19.97 1.73 -9.13
C LEU A 411 20.78 0.52 -8.65
N LEU A 412 22.07 0.44 -8.95
CA LEU A 412 22.92 -0.69 -8.55
C LEU A 412 23.24 -0.72 -7.04
N LEU A 413 23.54 0.43 -6.42
CA LEU A 413 23.81 0.49 -4.98
C LEU A 413 22.53 0.25 -4.18
N GLU A 414 21.40 0.82 -4.64
CA GLU A 414 20.11 0.59 -4.00
C GLU A 414 19.60 -0.84 -4.25
N MET A 415 19.94 -1.47 -5.38
CA MET A 415 19.65 -2.90 -5.60
C MET A 415 20.38 -3.78 -4.60
N GLU A 416 21.67 -3.56 -4.34
CA GLU A 416 22.41 -4.32 -3.32
C GLU A 416 21.76 -4.16 -1.94
N ARG A 417 21.42 -2.92 -1.57
CA ARG A 417 20.76 -2.60 -0.31
C ARG A 417 19.37 -3.24 -0.16
N VAL A 418 18.59 -3.33 -1.23
CA VAL A 418 17.21 -3.83 -1.21
C VAL A 418 17.16 -5.37 -1.31
N ILE A 419 18.15 -5.97 -1.94
CA ILE A 419 18.16 -7.40 -2.20
C ILE A 419 18.61 -8.16 -0.97
N ARG A 420 17.77 -9.12 -0.56
CA ARG A 420 18.07 -10.00 0.56
C ARG A 420 19.17 -11.00 0.19
N PRO A 421 19.88 -11.57 1.19
CA PRO A 421 20.75 -12.70 0.96
C PRO A 421 20.07 -13.79 0.12
N SER A 422 20.79 -14.29 -0.89
CA SER A 422 20.30 -15.26 -1.89
C SER A 422 19.22 -14.73 -2.85
N GLY A 423 18.99 -13.42 -2.90
CA GLY A 423 18.10 -12.81 -3.88
C GLY A 423 18.66 -12.81 -5.30
N PHE A 424 17.78 -12.63 -6.27
CA PHE A 424 18.10 -12.66 -7.70
C PHE A 424 17.92 -11.29 -8.32
N ILE A 425 18.81 -10.94 -9.23
CA ILE A 425 18.72 -9.75 -10.08
C ILE A 425 18.47 -10.20 -11.51
N ILE A 426 17.48 -9.61 -12.17
CA ILE A 426 17.28 -9.71 -13.61
C ILE A 426 17.45 -8.33 -14.21
N ILE A 427 18.46 -8.16 -15.07
CA ILE A 427 18.66 -6.94 -15.85
C ILE A 427 18.33 -7.25 -17.30
N HIS A 428 17.30 -6.61 -17.81
CA HIS A 428 16.89 -6.72 -19.21
C HIS A 428 17.00 -5.35 -19.86
N ASP A 429 18.09 -5.12 -20.59
CA ASP A 429 18.33 -3.86 -21.31
C ASP A 429 19.16 -4.12 -22.58
N LYS A 430 19.46 -3.07 -23.34
CA LYS A 430 20.37 -3.10 -24.48
C LYS A 430 21.74 -3.60 -24.04
N GLN A 431 22.42 -4.29 -24.95
CA GLN A 431 23.74 -4.88 -24.68
C GLN A 431 24.75 -3.87 -24.10
N VAL A 432 24.76 -2.64 -24.60
CA VAL A 432 25.63 -1.56 -24.10
C VAL A 432 25.39 -1.24 -22.62
N VAL A 433 24.12 -1.23 -22.18
CA VAL A 433 23.75 -1.00 -20.78
C VAL A 433 24.14 -2.20 -19.93
N ILE A 434 23.89 -3.42 -20.42
CA ILE A 434 24.31 -4.65 -19.75
C ILE A 434 25.83 -4.66 -19.54
N ASP A 435 26.61 -4.32 -20.56
CA ASP A 435 28.08 -4.29 -20.49
C ASP A 435 28.59 -3.18 -19.57
N TYR A 436 27.89 -2.04 -19.52
CA TYR A 436 28.17 -0.99 -18.54
C TYR A 436 27.95 -1.50 -17.11
N VAL A 437 26.78 -2.08 -16.83
CA VAL A 437 26.44 -2.60 -15.49
C VAL A 437 27.38 -3.72 -15.06
N LYS A 438 27.74 -4.63 -15.97
CA LYS A 438 28.68 -5.74 -15.69
C LYS A 438 30.00 -5.27 -15.11
N LYS A 439 30.51 -4.10 -15.50
CA LYS A 439 31.77 -3.53 -14.95
C LYS A 439 31.66 -3.24 -13.45
N TYR A 440 30.47 -2.87 -12.98
CA TYR A 440 30.22 -2.54 -11.59
C TYR A 440 29.76 -3.75 -10.77
N LEU A 441 29.16 -4.77 -11.40
CA LEU A 441 28.80 -6.03 -10.71
C LEU A 441 30.03 -6.73 -10.10
N VAL A 442 31.20 -6.63 -10.73
CA VAL A 442 32.45 -7.19 -10.19
C VAL A 442 32.87 -6.51 -8.88
N ALA A 443 32.45 -5.27 -8.64
CA ALA A 443 32.72 -4.55 -7.39
C ALA A 443 31.69 -4.84 -6.28
N LEU A 444 30.61 -5.57 -6.59
CA LEU A 444 29.53 -5.95 -5.67
C LEU A 444 29.70 -7.36 -5.10
N HIS A 445 30.74 -8.09 -5.51
CA HIS A 445 31.12 -9.43 -5.08
C HIS A 445 32.61 -9.46 -4.76
#